data_AF-A0A382RMY1-F1
#
_entry.id   AF-A0A382RMY1-F1
#
_cell.length_a   1.000
_cell.length_b   1.000
_cell.length_c   1.000
_cell.angle_alpha   90.00
_cell.angle_beta   90.00
_cell.angle_gamma   90.00
#
_symmetry.space_group_name_H-M   'P 1'
#
loop_
_entity.id
_entity.type
_entity.pdbx_description
1 polymer ?
#
loop_
_entity_poly.entity_id
_entity_poly.type
_entity_poly.pdbx_seq_one_letter_code
_entity_poly.pdbx_strand_id
1 'polypeptide(L)' 'WSQSAKVETDLGVGINYNKNDFSWSLNGISRYDTAVGNDYTITTSFKWHF' A
#
# COMPACT_ATOMS: atom_id res chain seq x y z
N TRP A 1 -3.33 23.55 -26.45
CA TRP A 1 -3.23 22.17 -25.96
C TRP A 1 -2.66 22.24 -24.56
N SER A 2 -3.45 21.97 -23.52
CA SER A 2 -2.94 21.88 -22.14
C SER A 2 -2.93 20.42 -21.74
N GLN A 3 -1.74 19.83 -21.65
CA GLN A 3 -1.56 18.51 -21.06
C GLN A 3 -1.66 18.71 -19.55
N SER A 4 -2.81 18.37 -18.95
CA SER A 4 -2.89 18.24 -17.49
C SER A 4 -1.80 17.26 -17.08
N ALA A 5 -0.84 17.73 -16.29
CA ALA A 5 0.17 16.86 -15.71
C ALA A 5 -0.57 15.80 -14.90
N LYS A 6 -0.46 14.54 -15.31
CA LYS A 6 -0.93 13.41 -14.49
C LYS A 6 -0.17 13.49 -13.17
N VAL A 7 -0.90 13.73 -12.08
CA VAL A 7 -0.33 13.65 -10.74
C VAL A 7 -0.68 12.27 -10.22
N GLU A 8 0.31 11.38 -10.25
CA GLU A 8 0.25 10.06 -9.63
C GLU A 8 0.93 10.20 -8.26
N THR A 9 0.17 9.99 -7.18
CA THR A 9 0.71 10.05 -5.82
C THR A 9 0.31 8.80 -5.05
N ASP A 10 1.33 8.08 -4.58
CA ASP A 10 1.18 6.89 -3.76
C ASP A 10 1.44 7.26 -2.30
N LEU A 11 0.43 7.09 -1.45
CA LEU A 11 0.55 7.24 0.00
C LEU A 11 0.40 5.87 0.66
N GLY A 12 1.48 5.42 1.32
CA GLY A 12 1.53 4.13 2.00
C GLY A 12 1.62 4.28 3.52
N VAL A 13 0.85 3.49 4.25
CA VAL A 13 1.00 3.29 5.69
C VAL A 13 1.08 1.80 6.01
N GLY A 14 1.95 1.42 6.95
CA GLY A 14 2.18 0.01 7.25
C GLY A 14 2.52 -0.23 8.72
N ILE A 15 2.05 -1.36 9.25
CA ILE A 15 2.40 -1.88 10.56
C ILE A 15 2.98 -3.27 10.38
N ASN A 16 4.17 -3.48 10.93
CA ASN A 16 4.86 -4.76 10.93
C ASN A 16 5.04 -5.25 12.36
N TYR A 17 4.79 -6.53 12.59
CA TYR A 17 5.04 -7.20 13.87
C TYR A 17 5.89 -8.42 13.62
N ASN A 18 6.94 -8.56 14.40
CA ASN A 18 7.80 -9.71 14.36
C ASN A 18 8.08 -10.15 15.80
N LYS A 19 7.75 -11.40 16.12
CA LYS A 19 8.06 -12.02 17.40
C LYS A 19 8.42 -13.47 17.22
N ASN A 20 9.67 -13.80 17.57
CA ASN A 20 10.24 -15.15 17.49
C ASN A 20 9.97 -15.74 16.09
N ASP A 21 9.11 -16.76 16.05
CA ASP A 21 8.80 -17.55 14.87
C ASP A 21 7.60 -17.02 14.09
N PHE A 22 6.95 -15.98 14.59
CA PHE A 22 5.77 -15.38 13.97
C PHE A 22 6.04 -13.96 13.46
N SER A 23 5.65 -13.72 12.21
CA SER A 23 5.60 -12.39 11.62
C SER A 23 4.21 -12.10 11.08
N TRP A 24 3.69 -10.91 11.35
CA TRP A 24 2.56 -10.33 10.65
C TRP A 24 2.96 -9.03 9.96
N SER A 25 2.21 -8.63 8.93
CA SER A 25 2.26 -7.28 8.39
C SER A 25 0.92 -6.87 7.82
N LEU A 26 0.57 -5.61 8.00
CA LEU A 26 -0.56 -4.95 7.35
C LEU A 26 -0.04 -3.70 6.66
N ASN A 27 -0.20 -3.64 5.33
CA ASN A 27 0.20 -2.49 4.52
C ASN A 27 -1.00 -1.98 3.73
N GLY A 28 -1.27 -0.69 3.82
CA GLY A 28 -2.28 0.01 3.02
C GLY A 28 -1.59 0.98 2.08
N ILE A 29 -1.93 0.91 0.79
CA ILE A 29 -1.48 1.85 -0.24
C ILE A 29 -2.72 2.50 -0.83
N SER A 30 -2.76 3.83 -0.80
CA SER A 30 -3.71 4.63 -1.55
C SER A 30 -2.99 5.27 -2.72
N ARG A 31 -3.51 5.07 -3.93
CA ARG A 31 -3.04 5.73 -5.14
C ARG A 31 -4.06 6.75 -5.58
N TYR A 32 -3.60 7.99 -5.72
CA TYR A 32 -4.38 9.05 -6.35
C TYR A 32 -3.93 9.19 -7.79
N ASP A 33 -4.81 8.87 -8.75
CA ASP A 33 -4.62 9.15 -10.16
C ASP A 33 -5.75 10.06 -10.67
N THR A 34 -5.36 11.26 -11.09
CA THR A 34 -6.26 12.26 -11.71
C THR A 34 -6.97 11.80 -12.99
N ALA A 35 -6.52 10.72 -13.64
CA ALA A 35 -7.07 10.20 -14.89
C ALA A 35 -7.94 8.94 -14.71
N VAL A 36 -7.74 8.16 -13.65
CA VAL A 36 -8.34 6.82 -13.49
C VAL A 36 -9.19 6.72 -12.21
N GLY A 37 -8.99 7.61 -11.23
CA GLY A 37 -9.68 7.60 -9.94
C GLY A 37 -8.78 7.14 -8.80
N ASN A 38 -9.33 7.11 -7.58
CA ASN A 38 -8.59 6.66 -6.40
C ASN A 38 -8.63 5.14 -6.29
N ASP A 39 -7.44 4.52 -6.24
CA ASP A 39 -7.29 3.09 -5.97
C ASP A 39 -6.81 2.86 -4.53
N TYR A 40 -7.36 1.84 -3.87
CA TYR A 40 -6.98 1.44 -2.53
C TYR A 40 -6.59 -0.04 -2.52
N THR A 41 -5.36 -0.32 -2.10
CA THR A 41 -4.86 -1.69 -1.93
C THR A 41 -4.50 -1.93 -0.48
N ILE A 42 -5.08 -2.98 0.11
CA ILE A 42 -4.74 -3.44 1.45
C ILE A 42 -4.10 -4.82 1.32
N THR A 43 -2.90 -4.98 1.87
CA THR A 43 -2.16 -6.25 1.87
C THR A 43 -1.93 -6.70 3.31
N THR A 44 -2.46 -7.87 3.64
CA THR A 44 -2.18 -8.59 4.89
C THR A 44 -1.25 -9.76 4.61
N SER A 45 -0.29 -10.00 5.50
CA SER A 45 0.60 -11.16 5.38
C SER A 45 0.90 -11.75 6.75
N PHE A 46 0.94 -13.08 6.80
CA PHE A 46 1.22 -13.87 8.00
C PHE A 46 2.27 -14.91 7.65
N LYS A 47 3.30 -15.04 8.48
CA LYS A 47 4.37 -16.02 8.29
C LYS A 47 4.72 -16.66 9.64
N TRP A 48 4.65 -17.98 9.68
CA TRP A 48 5.21 -18.81 10.73
C TRP A 48 6.50 -19.45 10.20
N HIS A 49 7.60 -19.35 10.93
CA HIS A 49 8.79 -20.16 10.71
C HIS A 49 8.68 -21.36 11.63
N PHE A 50 8.72 -22.57 11.06
CA PHE A 50 8.76 -23.82 11.81
C PHE A 50 10.19 -24.34 11.85
#